data_AF-A0A094BS72-F1
#
_entry.id   AF-A0A094BS72-F1
#
_cell.length_a   1.000
_cell.length_b   1.000
_cell.length_c   1.000
_cell.angle_alpha   90.00
_cell.angle_beta   90.00
_cell.angle_gamma   90.00
#
_symmetry.space_group_name_H-M   'P 1'
#
loop_
_entity.id
_entity.type
_entity.pdbx_description
1 polymer ?
#
loop_
_entity_poly.entity_id
_entity_poly.type
_entity_poly.pdbx_seq_one_letter_code
_entity_poly.pdbx_strand_id
1 'polypeptide(L)'
;MWLLGALLFVSRTMSSILTPTTASAHLIELATSGALDEISNNPGSVRHYIRSHGVVRDGVTNKALFFVIYQTGRYGPQNGFRLCLVHEGFEIRDENEARDQRDVVDDAEMPVGQGVMEIIRLGVPPPPIEDPVNLTINY
;
A
#
# COMPACT_ATOMS: atom_id res chain seq x y z
N MET A 1 27.28 36.74 -9.15
CA MET A 1 26.51 36.34 -10.34
C MET A 1 26.51 34.82 -10.37
N TRP A 2 25.39 34.21 -9.96
CA TRP A 2 25.26 32.75 -9.83
C TRP A 2 24.97 32.13 -11.20
N LEU A 3 25.65 31.05 -11.55
CA LEU A 3 25.17 30.12 -12.57
C LEU A 3 25.16 28.71 -12.00
N LEU A 4 23.94 28.21 -11.78
CA LEU A 4 23.62 26.81 -11.56
C LEU A 4 23.89 26.02 -12.86
N GLY A 5 24.54 24.87 -12.74
CA GLY A 5 24.54 23.81 -13.75
C GLY A 5 23.87 22.58 -13.16
N ALA A 6 22.68 22.25 -13.64
CA ALA A 6 21.83 21.18 -13.16
C ALA A 6 22.47 19.79 -13.34
N LEU A 7 22.50 19.02 -12.25
CA LEU A 7 22.84 17.60 -12.26
C LEU A 7 21.59 16.82 -12.72
N LEU A 8 21.63 16.25 -13.92
CA LEU A 8 20.61 15.32 -14.41
C LEU A 8 20.73 14.01 -13.62
N PHE A 9 19.84 13.81 -12.64
CA PHE A 9 19.64 12.52 -11.99
C PHE A 9 18.77 11.65 -12.89
N VAL A 10 19.38 10.73 -13.63
CA VAL A 10 18.64 9.67 -14.32
C VAL A 10 18.13 8.71 -13.24
N SER A 11 16.86 8.86 -12.84
CA SER A 11 16.21 7.93 -11.94
C SER A 11 16.00 6.61 -12.69
N ARG A 12 16.76 5.58 -12.31
CA ARG A 12 16.70 4.23 -12.85
C ARG A 12 15.39 3.60 -12.35
N THR A 13 14.34 3.61 -13.17
CA THR A 13 13.14 2.79 -12.91
C THR A 13 13.54 1.32 -12.97
N MET A 14 13.69 0.67 -11.82
CA MET A 14 13.72 -0.79 -11.77
C MET A 14 12.31 -1.30 -12.05
N SER A 15 12.07 -1.71 -13.29
CA SER A 15 10.93 -2.59 -13.61
C SER A 15 11.24 -3.95 -13.00
N SER A 16 10.63 -4.24 -11.84
CA SER A 16 10.78 -5.53 -11.18
C SER A 16 10.05 -6.58 -12.01
N ILE A 17 10.79 -7.54 -12.57
CA ILE A 17 10.22 -8.70 -13.26
C ILE A 17 9.54 -9.54 -12.18
N LEU A 18 8.20 -9.54 -12.16
CA LEU A 18 7.42 -10.41 -11.28
C LEU A 18 7.70 -11.86 -11.67
N THR A 19 8.38 -12.62 -10.81
CA THR A 19 8.46 -14.07 -10.97
C THR A 19 7.10 -14.68 -10.63
N PRO A 20 6.72 -15.82 -11.23
CA PRO A 20 5.39 -16.43 -11.01
C PRO A 20 5.08 -16.70 -9.53
N THR A 21 6.11 -16.96 -8.72
CA THR A 21 6.01 -17.13 -7.26
C THR A 21 5.60 -15.84 -6.55
N THR A 22 6.12 -14.68 -6.97
CA THR A 22 5.74 -13.36 -6.42
C THR A 22 4.33 -12.94 -6.87
N ALA A 23 3.93 -13.30 -8.10
CA ALA A 23 2.57 -13.05 -8.59
C ALA A 23 1.51 -13.85 -7.82
N SER A 24 1.81 -15.10 -7.46
CA SER A 24 0.91 -15.97 -6.67
C SER A 24 0.65 -15.40 -5.27
N ALA A 25 1.70 -14.97 -4.57
CA ALA A 25 1.57 -14.36 -3.24
C ALA A 25 0.65 -13.13 -3.24
N HIS A 26 0.77 -12.27 -4.25
CA HIS A 26 -0.08 -11.07 -4.36
C HIS A 26 -1.55 -11.38 -4.67
N LEU A 27 -1.82 -12.41 -5.49
CA LEU A 27 -3.20 -12.82 -5.77
C LEU A 27 -3.86 -13.44 -4.52
N ILE A 28 -3.09 -14.16 -3.71
CA ILE A 28 -3.56 -14.69 -2.42
C ILE A 28 -3.82 -13.56 -1.42
N GLU A 29 -2.93 -12.56 -1.34
CA GLU A 29 -3.13 -11.36 -0.52
C GLU A 29 -4.41 -10.59 -0.91
N LEU A 30 -4.65 -10.41 -2.21
CA LEU A 30 -5.86 -9.78 -2.75
C LEU A 30 -7.13 -10.62 -2.48
N ALA A 31 -7.03 -11.94 -2.54
CA ALA A 31 -8.17 -12.84 -2.32
C ALA A 31 -8.54 -12.97 -0.82
N THR A 32 -7.58 -12.78 0.07
CA THR A 32 -7.75 -12.91 1.52
C THR A 32 -8.21 -11.63 2.22
N SER A 33 -8.10 -10.49 1.55
CA SER A 33 -8.32 -9.18 2.15
C SER A 33 -9.78 -8.72 2.25
N GLY A 34 -10.75 -9.49 1.75
CA GLY A 34 -12.17 -9.13 1.81
C GLY A 34 -12.59 -8.07 0.80
N ALA A 35 -13.87 -7.63 0.87
CA ALA A 35 -14.47 -6.68 -0.06
C ALA A 35 -13.63 -5.38 -0.15
N LEU A 36 -13.41 -4.90 -1.39
CA LEU A 36 -12.71 -3.65 -1.68
C LEU A 36 -13.55 -2.47 -1.17
N ASP A 37 -13.35 -2.08 0.07
CA ASP A 37 -13.90 -0.84 0.58
C ASP A 37 -13.23 0.36 -0.11
N GLU A 38 -14.01 1.40 -0.38
CA GLU A 38 -13.56 2.61 -1.05
C GLU A 38 -13.52 3.77 -0.06
N ILE A 39 -12.36 4.37 0.11
CA ILE A 39 -12.15 5.54 0.97
C ILE A 39 -11.56 6.71 0.19
N SER A 40 -11.83 7.89 0.70
CA SER A 40 -11.37 9.15 0.13
C SER A 40 -9.90 9.38 0.48
N ASN A 41 -9.13 10.09 -0.36
CA ASN A 41 -7.78 10.53 -0.02
C ASN A 41 -7.74 11.78 0.88
N ASN A 42 -8.85 12.16 1.53
CA ASN A 42 -8.85 13.29 2.47
C ASN A 42 -7.88 13.02 3.63
N PRO A 43 -7.15 14.04 4.11
CA PRO A 43 -6.20 13.89 5.20
C PRO A 43 -6.81 13.17 6.42
N GLY A 44 -6.15 12.11 6.88
CA GLY A 44 -6.55 11.27 8.01
C GLY A 44 -7.52 10.13 7.69
N SER A 45 -8.04 10.03 6.46
CA SER A 45 -8.99 8.98 6.06
C SER A 45 -8.37 7.59 6.13
N VAL A 46 -7.14 7.43 5.66
CA VAL A 46 -6.44 6.13 5.64
C VAL A 46 -6.15 5.69 7.07
N ARG A 47 -5.67 6.61 7.91
CA ARG A 47 -5.40 6.34 9.33
C ARG A 47 -6.67 5.93 10.08
N HIS A 48 -7.75 6.67 9.88
CA HIS A 48 -9.05 6.37 10.49
C HIS A 48 -9.58 5.00 10.04
N TYR A 49 -9.44 4.69 8.74
CA TYR A 49 -9.86 3.40 8.19
C TYR A 49 -9.06 2.23 8.78
N ILE A 50 -7.73 2.32 8.83
CA ILE A 50 -6.89 1.27 9.43
C ILE A 50 -7.23 1.08 10.91
N ARG A 51 -7.45 2.15 11.68
CA ARG A 51 -7.84 2.08 13.09
C ARG A 51 -9.18 1.40 13.31
N SER A 52 -10.16 1.70 12.46
CA SER A 52 -11.52 1.14 12.57
C SER A 52 -11.62 -0.30 12.08
N HIS A 53 -10.91 -0.64 11.00
CA HIS A 53 -11.07 -1.93 10.32
C HIS A 53 -9.94 -2.91 10.57
N GLY A 54 -8.73 -2.47 10.91
CA GLY A 54 -7.50 -3.28 11.03
C GLY A 54 -7.35 -4.11 12.30
N VAL A 55 -8.38 -4.12 13.17
CA VAL A 55 -8.31 -4.71 14.51
C VAL A 55 -7.02 -4.27 15.20
N VAL A 56 -6.89 -2.96 15.43
CA VAL A 56 -5.66 -2.38 15.98
C VAL A 56 -5.58 -2.65 17.48
N ARG A 57 -4.48 -3.27 17.93
CA ARG A 57 -4.16 -3.43 19.36
C ARG A 57 -2.79 -2.82 19.61
N ASP A 58 -2.70 -1.96 20.62
CA ASP A 58 -1.45 -1.27 20.98
C ASP A 58 -0.80 -0.53 19.79
N GLY A 59 -1.60 0.00 18.86
CA GLY A 59 -1.10 0.72 17.69
C GLY A 59 -0.63 -0.19 16.54
N VAL A 60 -0.85 -1.51 16.60
CA VAL A 60 -0.43 -2.46 15.56
C VAL A 60 -1.63 -3.17 14.94
N THR A 61 -1.64 -3.33 13.61
CA THR A 61 -2.68 -4.09 12.89
C THR A 61 -2.57 -5.59 13.19
N ASN A 62 -3.69 -6.23 13.55
CA ASN A 62 -3.74 -7.68 13.79
C ASN A 62 -4.28 -8.49 12.60
N LYS A 63 -4.55 -7.82 11.47
CA LYS A 63 -4.90 -8.47 10.21
C LYS A 63 -4.49 -7.60 9.02
N ALA A 64 -4.31 -8.24 7.88
CA ALA A 64 -4.14 -7.52 6.63
C ALA A 64 -5.44 -6.79 6.21
N LEU A 65 -5.29 -5.65 5.55
CA LEU A 65 -6.38 -4.87 4.97
C LEU A 65 -6.09 -4.58 3.50
N PHE A 66 -7.14 -4.54 2.69
CA PHE A 66 -7.06 -4.09 1.31
C PHE A 66 -8.24 -3.20 0.97
N PHE A 67 -7.97 -2.02 0.42
CA PHE A 67 -8.99 -1.03 0.11
C PHE A 67 -8.51 -0.10 -1.01
N VAL A 68 -9.47 0.61 -1.61
CA VAL A 68 -9.22 1.62 -2.64
C VAL A 68 -9.20 3.00 -2.00
N ILE A 69 -8.18 3.79 -2.32
CA ILE A 69 -8.12 5.22 -2.01
C ILE A 69 -8.44 5.99 -3.29
N TYR A 70 -9.60 6.64 -3.33
CA TYR A 70 -10.01 7.47 -4.46
C TYR A 70 -9.67 8.95 -4.23
N GLN A 71 -9.34 9.63 -5.33
CA GLN A 71 -9.07 11.07 -5.31
C GLN A 71 -10.35 11.87 -5.04
N THR A 72 -10.37 12.66 -3.97
CA THR A 72 -11.43 13.64 -3.70
C THR A 72 -11.21 14.94 -4.47
N GLY A 73 -12.30 15.63 -4.80
CA GLY A 73 -12.26 17.00 -5.34
C GLY A 73 -12.10 17.11 -6.87
N ARG A 74 -12.05 16.00 -7.61
CA ARG A 74 -12.16 16.01 -9.08
C ARG A 74 -13.37 15.17 -9.46
N TYR A 75 -14.26 15.71 -10.29
CA TYR A 75 -15.43 14.97 -10.79
C TYR A 75 -15.18 14.61 -12.26
N GLY A 76 -14.98 13.32 -12.55
CA GLY A 76 -14.86 12.84 -13.92
C GLY A 76 -14.28 11.43 -14.05
N PRO A 77 -14.48 10.77 -15.21
CA PRO A 77 -14.10 9.37 -15.48
C PRO A 77 -12.59 9.11 -15.54
N GLN A 78 -11.76 10.08 -15.15
CA GLN A 78 -10.31 10.01 -15.22
C GLN A 78 -9.65 10.17 -13.84
N ASN A 79 -10.38 10.09 -12.74
CA ASN A 79 -9.74 10.15 -11.43
C ASN A 79 -8.80 8.96 -11.26
N GLY A 80 -7.58 9.24 -10.81
CA GLY A 80 -6.67 8.19 -10.36
C GLY A 80 -7.14 7.60 -9.04
N PHE A 81 -6.68 6.38 -8.77
CA PHE A 81 -6.92 5.70 -7.50
C PHE A 81 -5.70 4.89 -7.07
N ARG A 82 -5.62 4.64 -5.77
CA ARG A 82 -4.62 3.78 -5.16
C ARG A 82 -5.26 2.52 -4.62
N LEU A 83 -4.67 1.37 -4.90
CA LEU A 83 -4.93 0.13 -4.19
C LEU A 83 -3.97 0.07 -3.01
N CYS A 84 -4.51 0.08 -1.79
CA CYS A 84 -3.74 0.05 -0.57
C CYS A 84 -3.82 -1.31 0.08
N LEU A 85 -2.68 -2.01 0.16
CA LEU A 85 -2.51 -3.22 0.95
C LEU A 85 -1.79 -2.86 2.25
N VAL A 86 -2.41 -3.15 3.39
CA VAL A 86 -1.79 -3.00 4.71
C VAL A 86 -1.52 -4.39 5.23
N HIS A 87 -0.25 -4.69 5.50
CA HIS A 87 0.14 -5.96 6.07
C HIS A 87 -0.21 -6.03 7.56
N GLU A 88 -0.38 -7.25 8.05
CA GLU A 88 -0.46 -7.53 9.48
C GLU A 88 0.86 -7.11 10.16
N GLY A 89 0.77 -6.60 11.38
CA GLY A 89 1.93 -6.10 12.12
C GLY A 89 2.36 -4.67 11.74
N PHE A 90 1.58 -3.95 10.92
CA PHE A 90 1.85 -2.56 10.60
C PHE A 90 1.57 -1.65 11.80
N GLU A 91 2.56 -0.86 12.19
CA GLU A 91 2.46 0.11 13.28
C GLU A 91 1.84 1.41 12.78
N ILE A 92 0.68 1.77 13.33
CA ILE A 92 -0.02 3.00 13.04
C ILE A 92 0.29 4.02 14.14
N ARG A 93 1.03 5.08 13.78
CA ARG A 93 1.39 6.15 14.71
C ARG A 93 0.15 6.85 15.26
N ASP A 94 0.31 7.45 16.43
CA ASP A 94 -0.79 8.18 17.04
C ASP A 94 -1.13 9.47 16.28
N GLU A 95 -2.41 9.83 16.18
CA GLU A 95 -2.85 11.02 15.42
C GLU A 95 -2.20 12.31 15.91
N ASN A 96 -1.91 12.39 17.21
CA ASN A 96 -1.24 13.54 17.80
C ASN A 96 0.25 13.59 17.45
N GLU A 97 0.92 12.45 17.33
CA GLU A 97 2.34 12.37 16.95
C GLU A 97 2.55 12.53 15.44
N ALA A 98 1.59 12.07 14.64
CA ALA A 98 1.62 12.18 13.19
C ALA A 98 1.43 13.60 12.66
N ARG A 99 0.79 14.49 13.44
CA ARG A 99 0.66 15.90 13.07
C ARG A 99 1.99 16.62 12.92
N ASP A 100 2.99 16.18 13.68
CA ASP A 100 4.28 16.86 13.77
C ASP A 100 5.31 16.29 12.79
N GLN A 101 5.10 15.07 12.29
CA GLN A 101 6.02 14.43 11.36
C GLN A 101 5.26 13.55 10.35
N ARG A 102 5.41 13.92 9.08
CA ARG A 102 4.88 13.19 7.94
C ARG A 102 5.34 11.73 7.95
N ASP A 103 4.41 10.80 7.78
CA ASP A 103 4.66 9.36 7.72
C ASP A 103 4.17 8.71 6.42
N VAL A 104 4.36 7.39 6.31
CA VAL A 104 3.99 6.61 5.11
C VAL A 104 2.48 6.54 4.87
N VAL A 105 1.66 6.79 5.90
CA VAL A 105 0.20 6.87 5.77
C VAL A 105 -0.17 8.21 5.12
N ASP A 106 0.52 9.28 5.48
CA ASP A 106 0.30 10.59 4.84
C ASP A 106 0.72 10.56 3.35
N ASP A 107 1.74 9.79 3.00
CA ASP A 107 2.12 9.54 1.60
C ASP A 107 1.03 8.77 0.83
N ALA A 108 0.32 7.86 1.49
CA ALA A 108 -0.82 7.14 0.90
C ALA A 108 -2.00 8.07 0.54
N GLU A 109 -2.11 9.22 1.20
CA GLU A 109 -3.17 10.21 1.02
C GLU A 109 -2.84 11.29 -0.02
N MET A 110 -1.60 11.34 -0.51
CA MET A 110 -1.16 12.31 -1.51
C MET A 110 -2.03 12.28 -2.79
N PRO A 111 -2.13 13.36 -3.56
CA PRO A 111 -2.90 13.31 -4.80
C PRO A 111 -2.42 12.22 -5.76
N VAL A 112 -3.35 11.47 -6.37
CA VAL A 112 -3.05 10.50 -7.44
C VAL A 112 -3.13 11.21 -8.79
N GLY A 113 -2.23 10.86 -9.71
CA GLY A 113 -2.28 11.32 -11.10
C GLY A 113 -3.59 10.93 -11.80
N GLN A 114 -4.06 11.78 -12.70
CA GLN A 114 -5.28 11.52 -13.48
C GLN A 114 -5.11 10.28 -14.38
N GLY A 115 -6.04 9.33 -14.30
CA GLY A 115 -6.03 8.07 -15.06
C GLY A 115 -5.00 7.05 -14.56
N VAL A 116 -4.36 7.31 -13.42
CA VAL A 116 -3.32 6.44 -12.86
C VAL A 116 -3.92 5.49 -11.83
N MET A 117 -3.51 4.22 -11.91
CA MET A 117 -3.70 3.23 -10.86
C MET A 117 -2.35 2.96 -10.20
N GLU A 118 -2.26 3.18 -8.90
CA GLU A 118 -1.05 2.93 -8.10
C GLU A 118 -1.33 1.82 -7.08
N ILE A 119 -0.34 0.99 -6.78
CA ILE A 119 -0.41 0.01 -5.69
C ILE A 119 0.56 0.44 -4.61
N ILE A 120 0.08 0.58 -3.39
CA ILE A 120 0.89 0.88 -2.22
C ILE A 120 0.80 -0.26 -1.21
N ARG A 121 1.91 -0.50 -0.52
CA ARG A 121 2.03 -1.53 0.51
C ARG A 121 2.55 -0.90 1.78
N LEU A 122 1.79 -1.06 2.86
CA LEU A 122 2.15 -0.58 4.17
C LEU A 122 2.55 -1.77 5.04
N GLY A 123 3.72 -1.69 5.67
CA GLY A 123 4.28 -2.77 6.49
C GLY A 123 5.15 -3.76 5.71
N VAL A 124 5.57 -4.82 6.40
CA VAL A 124 6.44 -5.85 5.84
C VAL A 124 5.57 -6.99 5.31
N PRO A 125 5.77 -7.45 4.06
CA PRO A 125 5.00 -8.57 3.53
C PRO A 125 5.29 -9.85 4.33
N PRO A 126 4.28 -10.72 4.52
CA PRO A 126 4.50 -12.01 5.15
C PRO A 126 5.52 -12.82 4.33
N PRO A 127 6.27 -13.74 4.98
CA PRO A 127 7.14 -14.64 4.27
C PRO A 127 6.33 -15.44 3.23
N PRO A 128 6.90 -15.75 2.05
CA PRO A 128 6.23 -16.59 1.08
C PRO A 128 5.80 -17.91 1.72
N ILE A 129 4.58 -18.33 1.47
CA ILE A 129 4.16 -19.68 1.84
C ILE A 129 5.01 -20.65 1.01
N GLU A 130 5.75 -21.53 1.68
CA GLU A 130 6.53 -22.56 1.01
C GLU A 130 5.59 -23.46 0.22
N ASP A 131 5.88 -23.68 -1.07
CA ASP A 131 5.17 -24.68 -1.87
C ASP A 131 5.32 -26.03 -1.16
N PRO A 132 4.23 -26.78 -0.91
CA PRO A 132 4.32 -28.07 -0.27
C PRO A 132 5.24 -28.95 -1.12
N VAL A 133 6.40 -29.29 -0.54
CA VAL A 133 7.43 -30.09 -1.19
C VAL A 133 6.77 -31.32 -1.80
N ASN A 134 6.92 -31.46 -3.12
CA ASN A 134 6.51 -32.63 -3.87
C ASN A 134 7.16 -33.87 -3.22
N LEU A 135 6.40 -34.57 -2.38
CA LEU A 135 6.80 -35.85 -1.82
C LEU A 135 6.85 -36.82 -3.00
N THR A 136 7.99 -36.90 -3.67
CA THR A 136 8.28 -37.97 -4.61
C THR A 136 8.32 -39.27 -3.80
N ILE A 137 7.16 -39.93 -3.72
CA ILE A 137 7.04 -41.29 -3.22
C ILE A 137 7.75 -42.17 -4.25
N ASN A 138 8.99 -42.55 -3.96
CA ASN A 138 9.68 -43.58 -4.73
C ASN A 138 9.02 -44.93 -4.40
N TYR A 139 8.33 -45.51 -5.38
CA TYR A 139 7.94 -46.91 -5.40
C TYR A 139 9.11 -47.79 -5.83
#